data_AF-A0A3D3TBM2-F1
#
_entry.id   AF-A0A3D3TBM2-F1
#
_cell.length_a   1.000
_cell.length_b   1.000
_cell.length_c   1.000
_cell.angle_alpha   90.00
_cell.angle_beta   90.00
_cell.angle_gamma   90.00
#
_symmetry.space_group_name_H-M   'P 1'
#
loop_
_entity.id
_entity.type
_entity.pdbx_description
1 polymer ?
#
loop_
_entity_poly.entity_id
_entity_poly.type
_entity_poly.pdbx_seq_one_letter_code
_entity_poly.pdbx_strand_id
1 'polypeptide(L)' 'MTNKAFQRIYTQLEAITKATVSLRAQGVSNDELATVAGRLAQVV' A
#
# COMPACT_ATOMS: atom_id res chain seq x y z
N MET A 1 -14.07 1.87 22.87
CA MET A 1 -12.69 1.67 22.38
C MET A 1 -12.69 1.90 20.88
N THR A 2 -12.09 2.98 20.40
CA THR A 2 -11.95 3.22 18.96
C THR A 2 -10.97 2.21 18.41
N ASN A 3 -11.48 1.21 17.69
CA ASN A 3 -10.68 0.20 17.01
C ASN A 3 -9.78 0.92 16.00
N LYS A 4 -8.51 1.19 16.35
CA LYS A 4 -7.56 1.78 15.41
C LYS A 4 -7.41 0.75 14.29
N ALA A 5 -7.96 1.06 13.12
CA ALA A 5 -7.78 0.24 11.94
C ALA A 5 -6.28 -0.02 11.78
N PHE A 6 -5.89 -1.29 11.81
CA PHE A 6 -4.48 -1.69 11.77
C PHE A 6 -3.90 -1.29 10.42
N GLN A 7 -3.00 -0.29 10.41
CA GLN A 7 -2.35 0.18 9.20
C GLN A 7 -1.03 -0.58 9.02
N ARG A 8 -0.98 -1.45 8.00
CA ARG A 8 0.27 -2.10 7.59
C ARG A 8 1.10 -1.10 6.77
N ILE A 9 2.26 -0.72 7.29
CA ILE A 9 3.20 0.18 6.61
C ILE A 9 4.33 -0.66 6.03
N TYR A 10 4.43 -0.68 4.70
CA TYR A 10 5.53 -1.34 4.00
C TYR A 10 6.61 -0.30 3.66
N THR A 11 7.84 -0.55 4.09
CA THR A 11 8.99 0.34 3.86
C THR A 11 10.02 -0.25 2.90
N GLN A 12 9.92 -1.55 2.58
CA GLN A 12 10.79 -2.22 1.63
C GLN A 12 10.12 -2.26 0.25
N LEU A 13 10.69 -1.52 -0.69
CA LEU A 13 10.23 -1.45 -2.07
C LEU A 13 11.19 -2.25 -2.97
N GLU A 14 10.63 -3.01 -3.90
CA GLU A 14 11.39 -3.74 -4.92
C GLU A 14 11.67 -2.86 -6.14
N ALA A 15 10.70 -2.03 -6.54
CA ALA A 15 10.86 -1.12 -7.67
C ALA A 15 9.97 0.12 -7.53
N ILE A 16 10.40 1.20 -8.18
CA ILE A 16 9.65 2.47 -8.28
C ILE A 16 9.70 2.93 -9.73
N THR A 17 8.53 3.27 -10.27
CA THR A 17 8.40 3.95 -11.56
C THR A 17 7.72 5.31 -11.35
N LYS A 18 7.49 6.05 -12.44
CA LYS A 18 6.75 7.31 -12.39
C LYS A 18 5.31 7.13 -11.88
N ALA A 19 4.68 5.97 -12.13
CA ALA A 19 3.26 5.75 -11.87
C ALA A 19 2.99 4.72 -10.77
N THR A 20 3.92 3.80 -10.51
CA THR A 20 3.70 2.64 -9.65
C THR A 20 4.87 2.39 -8.70
N VAL A 21 4.57 1.70 -7.60
CA VAL A 21 5.55 1.10 -6.70
C VAL A 21 5.29 -0.39 -6.62
N SER A 22 6.34 -1.19 -6.54
CA SER A 22 6.25 -2.65 -6.42
C SER A 22 6.87 -3.09 -5.10
N LEU A 23 6.16 -3.93 -4.35
CA LEU A 23 6.61 -4.49 -3.08
C LEU A 23 5.90 -5.81 -2.81
N ARG A 24 6.44 -6.61 -1.87
CA ARG A 24 5.77 -7.83 -1.39
C ARG A 24 4.85 -7.49 -0.24
N ALA A 25 3.55 -7.51 -0.49
CA ALA A 25 2.51 -7.40 0.53
C ALA A 25 1.85 -8.75 0.77
N GLN A 26 1.49 -9.03 2.02
CA GLN A 26 0.66 -10.19 2.37
C GLN A 26 -0.71 -9.72 2.82
N GLY A 27 -1.75 -10.47 2.45
CA GLY A 27 -3.14 -10.17 2.83
C GLY A 27 -3.63 -8.81 2.35
N VAL A 28 -3.28 -8.45 1.12
CA VAL A 28 -3.76 -7.29 0.35
C VAL A 28 -4.30 -7.85 -0.97
N SER A 29 -5.48 -7.39 -1.37
CA SER A 29 -6.16 -7.81 -2.60
C SER A 29 -6.05 -6.73 -3.67
N ASN A 30 -6.27 -7.12 -4.92
CA ASN A 30 -6.45 -6.16 -6.01
C ASN A 30 -7.67 -5.27 -5.75
N ASP A 31 -7.65 -4.07 -6.33
CA ASP A 31 -8.67 -3.03 -6.19
C ASP A 31 -8.80 -2.41 -4.78
N GLU A 32 -7.99 -2.84 -3.81
CA GLU A 32 -7.85 -2.16 -2.53
C GLU A 32 -7.18 -0.78 -2.70
N LEU A 33 -7.54 0.18 -1.83
CA LEU A 33 -6.88 1.48 -1.78
C LEU A 33 -5.73 1.47 -0.79
N ALA A 34 -4.55 1.88 -1.26
CA ALA A 34 -3.36 2.08 -0.46
C ALA A 34 -2.96 3.57 -0.46
N THR A 35 -2.15 3.97 0.53
CA THR A 35 -1.53 5.29 0.53
C THR A 35 -0.05 5.15 0.18
N VAL A 36 0.38 5.79 -0.89
CA VAL A 36 1.78 5.85 -1.34
C VAL A 36 2.24 7.30 -1.27
N ALA A 37 3.22 7.59 -0.41
CA ALA A 37 3.74 8.94 -0.21
C ALA A 37 2.63 10.01 0.03
N GLY A 38 1.61 9.66 0.83
CA GLY A 38 0.50 10.54 1.17
C GLY A 38 -0.59 10.68 0.10
N ARG A 39 -0.51 9.93 -1.00
CA ARG A 39 -1.52 9.91 -2.07
C ARG A 39 -2.24 8.57 -2.12
N LEU A 40 -3.53 8.59 -2.43
CA LEU A 40 -4.29 7.36 -2.67
C LEU A 40 -3.85 6.72 -3.99
N ALA A 41 -3.65 5.41 -3.95
CA ALA A 41 -3.33 4.57 -5.10
C ALA A 41 -4.15 3.28 -5.02
N GLN A 42 -4.50 2.74 -6.17
CA GLN A 42 -5.18 1.45 -6.27
C GLN A 42 -4.14 0.34 -6.38
N VAL A 43 -4.34 -0.73 -5.62
CA VAL A 43 -3.57 -1.97 -5.75
C VAL A 43 -4.01 -2.68 -7.02
N VAL A 44 -3.05 -3.03 -7.87
CA VAL A 44 -3.24 -3.70 -9.18
C VAL A 44 -2.39 -4.96 -9.29
#